data_AF-A0A096FE91-F1
#
_entry.id   AF-A0A096FE91-F1
#
_cell.length_a   1.000
_cell.length_b   1.000
_cell.length_c   1.000
_cell.angle_alpha   90.00
_cell.angle_beta   90.00
_cell.angle_gamma   90.00
#
_symmetry.space_group_name_H-M   'P 1'
#
loop_
_entity.id
_entity.type
_entity.pdbx_description
1 polymer ?
#
loop_
_entity_poly.entity_id
_entity_poly.type
_entity_poly.pdbx_seq_one_letter_code
_entity_poly.pdbx_strand_id
1 'polypeptide(L)' 'MKFKANTSEIAPSAVLRYGTWLGYLENMDLPFTPENYKITQVADDRWSVTDLAGKQVYLGIGPVELVAA' A
#
# COMPACT_ATOMS: atom_id res chain seq x y z
N MET A 1 -18.32 -20.22 -25.82
CA MET A 1 -17.82 -18.86 -25.51
C MET A 1 -17.06 -18.92 -24.19
N LYS A 2 -15.75 -18.64 -24.18
CA LYS A 2 -14.96 -18.56 -22.96
C LYS A 2 -14.68 -17.07 -22.71
N PHE A 3 -15.26 -16.52 -21.65
CA PHE A 3 -14.92 -15.17 -21.19
C PHE A 3 -13.49 -15.22 -20.66
N LYS A 4 -12.54 -14.69 -21.41
CA LYS A 4 -11.23 -14.33 -20.85
C LYS A 4 -11.50 -13.09 -19.99
N ALA A 5 -11.28 -13.19 -18.69
CA ALA A 5 -11.19 -12.00 -17.86
C ALA A 5 -10.07 -11.14 -18.45
N ASN A 6 -10.43 -9.99 -19.02
CA ASN A 6 -9.45 -8.95 -19.32
C ASN A 6 -8.95 -8.49 -17.96
N THR A 7 -7.69 -8.81 -17.65
CA THR A 7 -6.92 -8.02 -16.70
C THR A 7 -6.81 -6.63 -17.30
N SER A 8 -7.80 -5.78 -17.04
CA SER A 8 -7.62 -4.34 -17.18
C SER A 8 -6.40 -4.00 -16.32
N GLU A 9 -5.35 -3.45 -16.92
CA GLU A 9 -4.26 -2.82 -16.17
C GLU A 9 -4.90 -1.77 -15.26
N ILE A 10 -5.04 -2.11 -13.97
CA ILE A 10 -5.50 -1.15 -12.97
C ILE A 10 -4.29 -0.24 -12.78
N ALA A 11 -4.35 0.94 -13.38
CA ALA A 11 -3.36 1.99 -13.11
C ALA A 11 -3.31 2.22 -11.59
N PRO A 12 -2.10 2.35 -11.00
CA PRO A 12 -2.00 2.63 -9.59
C PRO A 12 -2.74 3.93 -9.29
N SER A 13 -3.50 3.91 -8.20
CA SER A 13 -4.27 5.07 -7.73
C SER A 13 -3.63 5.68 -6.48
N ALA A 14 -2.68 4.98 -5.86
CA ALA A 14 -1.84 5.48 -4.78
C ALA A 14 -0.44 4.87 -4.85
N VAL A 15 0.50 5.54 -4.17
CA VAL A 15 1.85 5.06 -3.92
C VAL A 15 2.08 5.06 -2.41
N LEU A 16 2.46 3.90 -1.86
CA LEU A 16 2.94 3.76 -0.50
C LEU A 16 4.44 4.03 -0.46
N ARG A 17 4.86 5.00 0.34
CA ARG A 17 6.27 5.30 0.61
C ARG A 17 6.65 4.77 1.99
N TYR A 18 7.76 4.05 2.08
CA TYR A 18 8.24 3.48 3.32
C TYR A 18 9.77 3.46 3.40
N GLY A 19 10.29 3.50 4.62
CA GLY A 19 11.70 3.24 4.87
C GLY A 19 12.01 1.75 4.88
N THR A 20 13.11 1.37 4.25
CA THR A 20 13.70 0.03 4.36
C THR A 20 14.60 -0.06 5.59
N TRP A 21 14.91 -1.28 6.03
CA TRP A 21 15.89 -1.52 7.09
C TRP A 21 17.23 -0.85 6.78
N LEU A 22 17.65 -0.85 5.51
CA LEU A 22 18.93 -0.29 5.08
C LEU A 22 18.94 1.24 5.01
N GLY A 23 17.84 1.90 5.41
CA GLY A 23 17.73 3.36 5.45
C GLY A 23 17.35 4.01 4.11
N TYR A 24 17.06 3.22 3.08
CA TYR A 24 16.54 3.72 1.81
C TYR A 24 15.02 3.91 1.86
N LEU A 25 14.51 4.90 1.13
CA LEU A 25 13.08 5.05 0.88
C LEU A 25 12.70 4.21 -0.35
N GLU A 26 11.63 3.44 -0.23
CA GLU A 26 11.03 2.66 -1.31
C GLU A 26 9.56 3.06 -1.52
N ASN A 27 9.08 2.78 -2.74
CA ASN A 27 7.73 3.05 -3.17
C ASN A 27 7.06 1.73 -3.58
N MET A 28 5.79 1.57 -3.22
CA MET A 28 4.95 0.45 -3.66
C MET A 28 3.64 0.98 -4.24
N ASP A 29 3.40 0.62 -5.49
CA ASP A 29 2.17 0.97 -6.22
C ASP A 29 0.97 0.22 -5.64
N LEU A 30 -0.11 0.97 -5.42
CA LEU A 30 -1.34 0.50 -4.82
C LEU A 30 -2.53 0.72 -5.75
N PRO A 31 -3.43 -0.28 -5.88
CA PRO A 31 -4.51 -0.25 -6.87
C PRO A 31 -5.65 0.70 -6.53
N PHE A 32 -5.76 1.17 -5.28
CA PHE A 32 -6.84 2.05 -4.83
C PHE A 32 -6.29 3.43 -4.45
N THR A 33 -7.17 4.42 -4.32
CA THR A 33 -6.79 5.76 -3.88
C THR A 33 -6.36 5.78 -2.40
N PRO A 34 -5.57 6.77 -1.95
CA PRO A 34 -5.01 6.81 -0.59
C PRO A 34 -6.05 6.69 0.53
N GLU A 35 -7.23 7.29 0.35
CA GLU A 35 -8.34 7.26 1.32
C GLU A 35 -8.95 5.87 1.53
N ASN A 36 -8.67 4.92 0.63
CA ASN A 36 -9.11 3.53 0.74
C ASN A 36 -8.15 2.66 1.58
N TYR A 37 -7.15 3.28 2.19
CA TYR A 37 -6.21 2.60 3.06
C TYR A 37 -6.19 3.24 4.44
N LYS A 38 -5.85 2.41 5.43
CA LYS A 38 -5.67 2.82 6.81
C LYS A 38 -4.24 2.52 7.25
N ILE A 39 -3.52 3.57 7.64
CA ILE A 39 -2.22 3.45 8.31
C ILE A 39 -2.47 3.31 9.81
N THR A 40 -1.88 2.29 10.42
CA THR A 40 -1.95 2.05 11.87
C THR A 40 -0.56 1.84 12.42
N GLN A 41 -0.18 2.57 13.45
CA GLN A 41 1.01 2.26 14.25
C GLN A 41 0.65 1.11 15.20
N VAL A 42 1.24 -0.05 15.00
CA VAL A 42 0.92 -1.29 15.76
C VAL A 42 1.90 -1.54 16.91
N ALA A 43 3.08 -0.95 16.85
CA ALA A 43 4.06 -0.88 17.94
C ALA A 43 4.89 0.41 17.77
N ASP A 44 5.73 0.76 18.73
CA ASP A 44 6.51 2.00 18.74
C ASP A 44 7.24 2.28 17.41
N ASP A 45 7.86 1.26 16.83
CA ASP A 45 8.63 1.36 15.59
C ASP A 45 7.95 0.67 14.39
N ARG A 46 6.69 0.23 14.51
CA ARG A 46 6.05 -0.62 13.50
C ARG A 46 4.73 -0.07 13.00
N TRP A 47 4.59 -0.04 11.69
CA TRP A 47 3.43 0.48 10.97
C TRP A 47 2.83 -0.59 10.06
N SER A 48 1.49 -0.63 10.02
CA SER A 48 0.69 -1.50 9.18
C SER A 48 -0.20 -0.66 8.26
N VAL A 49 -0.37 -1.11 7.02
CA VAL A 49 -1.33 -0.53 6.08
C VAL A 49 -2.33 -1.60 5.68
N THR A 50 -3.61 -1.30 5.86
CA THR A 50 -4.73 -2.17 5.49
C THR A 50 -5.63 -1.49 4.47
N ASP A 51 -6.17 -2.22 3.51
CA ASP A 51 -7.21 -1.71 2.61
C ASP A 51 -8.61 -1.68 3.27
N LEU A 52 -9.61 -1.15 2.56
CA LEU A 52 -11.01 -1.11 3.03
C LEU A 52 -11.62 -2.49 3.32
N ALA A 53 -11.10 -3.55 2.70
CA ALA A 53 -11.54 -4.92 2.96
C ALA A 53 -10.88 -5.51 4.23
N GLY A 54 -10.00 -4.75 4.89
CA GLY A 54 -9.23 -5.19 6.04
C GLY A 54 -8.03 -6.06 5.67
N LYS A 55 -7.67 -6.17 4.38
CA LYS A 55 -6.47 -6.90 3.96
C LYS A 55 -5.24 -6.07 4.29
N GLN A 56 -4.31 -6.66 5.01
CA GLN A 56 -2.99 -6.06 5.24
C GLN A 56 -2.18 -6.06 3.94
N VAL A 57 -1.84 -4.88 3.46
CA VAL A 57 -1.02 -4.68 2.25
C VAL A 57 0.43 -4.34 2.59
N TYR A 58 0.71 -3.86 3.80
CA TYR A 58 2.05 -3.59 4.29
C TYR A 58 2.15 -3.79 5.81
N LEU A 59 3.32 -4.24 6.27
CA LEU A 59 3.73 -4.23 7.67
C LEU A 59 5.25 -4.09 7.73
N GLY A 60 5.74 -3.04 8.37
CA GLY A 60 7.16 -2.76 8.39
C GLY A 60 7.57 -1.77 9.48
N ILE A 61 8.89 -1.57 9.57
CA ILE A 61 9.50 -0.67 10.54
C ILE A 61 9.60 0.72 9.91
N GLY A 62 9.30 1.75 10.71
CA GLY A 62 9.36 3.14 10.28
C GLY A 62 8.03 3.68 9.75
N PRO A 63 7.83 5.00 9.85
CA PRO A 63 6.60 5.65 9.39
C PRO A 63 6.43 5.46 7.89
N VAL A 64 5.17 5.47 7.47
CA VAL A 64 4.79 5.32 6.07
C VAL A 64 3.89 6.47 5.63
N GLU A 65 3.90 6.74 4.34
CA GLU A 65 3.09 7.78 3.70
C GLU A 65 2.33 7.18 2.51
N LEU A 66 1.07 7.58 2.33
CA LEU A 66 0.29 7.29 1.14
C LEU A 66 0.08 8.57 0.35
N VAL A 67 0.43 8.54 -0.93
CA VAL A 67 0.22 9.67 -1.86
C VAL A 67 -0.58 9.19 -3.06
N ALA A 68 -1.31 10.10 -3.73
CA ALA A 68 -1.90 9.80 -5.03
C ALA A 68 -0.78 9.53 -6.05
N ALA A 69 -1.02 8.58 -6.95
CA ALA A 69 -0.09 8.20 -8.03
C ALA A 69 -0.05 9.22 -9.17
#